data_AF-A0A3Q9G576-F1
#
_entry.id   AF-A0A3Q9G576-F1
#
_cell.length_a   1.000
_cell.length_b   1.000
_cell.length_c   1.000
_cell.angle_alpha   90.00
_cell.angle_beta   90.00
_cell.angle_gamma   90.00
#
_symmetry.space_group_name_H-M   'P 1'
#
loop_
_entity.id
_entity.type
_entity.pdbx_description
1 polymer ?
#
loop_
_entity_poly.entity_id
_entity_poly.type
_entity_poly.pdbx_seq_one_letter_code
_entity_poly.pdbx_strand_id
1 'polypeptide(L)'
;MNPQARRDLAARVLATAASCDNRRLASDDERQMAVAFWAEALHPETTLADATNAVIEHYATTTDWLMPAHVNKLTATYRRERLLDTEVPYPPGLADSPQLENEWRRAWHQAVKQGASPETAQGLAWERIGRTPPRELPAAPTADVKAALARFKTTFGRKTR
;
A
#
# COMPACT_ATOMS: atom_id res chain seq x y z
N MET A 1 -3.77 -9.66 -8.17
CA MET A 1 -2.67 -10.62 -8.39
C MET A 1 -3.13 -11.64 -9.43
N ASN A 2 -2.32 -11.99 -10.43
CA ASN A 2 -2.71 -13.03 -11.39
C ASN A 2 -2.77 -14.42 -10.70
N PRO A 3 -3.49 -15.42 -11.26
CA PRO A 3 -3.64 -16.72 -10.62
C PRO A 3 -2.31 -17.45 -10.34
N GLN A 4 -1.33 -17.33 -11.24
CA GLN A 4 -0.03 -17.98 -11.06
C GLN A 4 0.74 -17.41 -9.85
N ALA A 5 0.80 -16.08 -9.73
CA ALA A 5 1.45 -15.41 -8.62
C ALA A 5 0.76 -15.73 -7.29
N ARG A 6 -0.56 -15.96 -7.28
CA ARG A 6 -1.27 -16.46 -6.08
C ARG A 6 -0.83 -17.86 -5.69
N ARG A 7 -0.67 -18.76 -6.67
CA ARG A 7 -0.14 -20.11 -6.44
C ARG A 7 1.30 -20.08 -5.94
N ASP A 8 2.15 -19.24 -6.52
CA ASP A 8 3.55 -19.10 -6.11
C ASP A 8 3.65 -18.56 -4.67
N LEU A 9 2.81 -17.58 -4.31
CA LEU A 9 2.70 -17.09 -2.93
C LEU A 9 2.26 -18.21 -1.99
N ALA A 10 1.18 -18.93 -2.31
CA ALA A 10 0.67 -20.02 -1.48
C ALA A 10 1.71 -21.13 -1.27
N ALA A 11 2.44 -21.50 -2.33
CA ALA A 11 3.52 -22.50 -2.26
C ALA A 11 4.64 -22.05 -1.30
N ARG A 12 5.05 -20.78 -1.37
CA ARG A 12 6.05 -20.22 -0.46
C ARG A 12 5.58 -20.22 0.99
N VAL A 13 4.35 -19.80 1.25
CA VAL A 13 3.78 -19.78 2.61
C VAL A 13 3.68 -21.19 3.19
N LEU A 14 3.23 -22.16 2.39
CA LEU A 14 3.19 -23.57 2.78
C LEU A 14 4.58 -24.13 3.08
N ALA A 15 5.58 -23.80 2.26
CA ALA A 15 6.95 -24.23 2.49
C ALA A 15 7.52 -23.65 3.80
N THR A 16 7.26 -22.36 4.08
CA THR A 16 7.63 -21.74 5.35
C THR A 16 6.95 -22.44 6.53
N ALA A 17 5.63 -22.67 6.44
CA ALA A 17 4.89 -23.36 7.51
C ALA A 17 5.38 -24.78 7.75
N ALA A 18 5.66 -25.54 6.68
CA ALA A 18 6.19 -26.89 6.77
C ALA A 18 7.60 -26.96 7.37
N SER A 19 8.39 -25.89 7.23
CA SER A 19 9.69 -25.77 7.90
C SER A 19 9.54 -25.59 9.41
N CYS A 20 8.39 -25.12 9.89
CA CYS A 20 8.10 -24.90 11.32
C CYS A 20 7.44 -26.11 11.99
N ASP A 21 6.40 -26.69 11.37
CA ASP A 21 5.59 -27.76 11.98
C ASP A 21 5.83 -29.16 11.42
N ASN A 22 6.78 -29.30 10.50
CA ASN A 22 7.13 -30.57 9.86
C ASN A 22 5.91 -31.27 9.21
N ARG A 23 4.88 -30.51 8.76
CA ARG A 23 3.77 -31.07 7.98
C ARG A 23 4.32 -31.75 6.73
N ARG A 24 3.86 -32.98 6.46
CA ARG A 24 4.25 -33.76 5.28
C ARG A 24 3.09 -33.89 4.32
N LEU A 25 3.38 -33.62 3.04
CA LEU A 25 2.49 -33.85 1.91
C LEU A 25 3.14 -34.98 1.10
N ALA A 26 2.58 -36.18 1.21
CA ALA A 26 3.21 -37.44 0.86
C ALA A 26 3.35 -37.62 -0.66
N SER A 27 2.43 -37.06 -1.45
CA SER A 27 2.48 -37.09 -2.91
C SER A 27 2.58 -35.70 -3.55
N ASP A 28 3.02 -35.68 -4.80
CA ASP A 28 3.02 -34.48 -5.63
C ASP A 28 1.61 -33.91 -5.80
N ASP A 29 0.61 -34.79 -5.96
CA ASP A 29 -0.80 -34.41 -6.10
C ASP A 29 -1.32 -33.73 -4.82
N GLU A 30 -1.02 -34.27 -3.64
CA GLU A 30 -1.37 -33.66 -2.35
C GLU A 30 -0.74 -32.27 -2.20
N ARG A 31 0.52 -32.11 -2.64
CA ARG A 31 1.20 -30.81 -2.66
C ARG A 31 0.48 -29.82 -3.58
N GLN A 32 0.14 -30.23 -4.80
CA GLN A 32 -0.55 -29.37 -5.75
C GLN A 32 -1.95 -28.97 -5.29
N MET A 33 -2.67 -29.89 -4.65
CA MET A 33 -3.99 -29.63 -4.06
C MET A 33 -3.89 -28.68 -2.86
N ALA A 34 -2.92 -28.88 -1.96
CA ALA A 34 -2.69 -27.98 -0.84
C ALA A 34 -2.36 -26.56 -1.32
N VAL A 35 -1.47 -26.43 -2.31
CA VAL A 35 -1.14 -25.13 -2.92
C VAL A 35 -2.38 -24.48 -3.55
N ALA A 36 -3.20 -25.24 -4.28
CA ALA A 36 -4.43 -24.73 -4.88
C ALA A 36 -5.40 -24.22 -3.81
N PHE A 37 -5.63 -25.00 -2.76
CA PHE A 37 -6.50 -24.62 -1.66
C PHE A 37 -5.99 -23.36 -0.95
N TRP A 38 -4.70 -23.28 -0.63
CA TRP A 38 -4.11 -22.10 -0.01
C TRP A 38 -4.16 -20.86 -0.92
N ALA A 39 -3.96 -21.03 -2.22
CA ALA A 39 -4.05 -19.94 -3.18
C ALA A 39 -5.45 -19.33 -3.25
N GLU A 40 -6.50 -20.14 -3.08
CA GLU A 40 -7.89 -19.69 -3.00
C GLU A 40 -8.23 -19.11 -1.62
N ALA A 41 -7.78 -19.75 -0.54
CA ALA A 41 -8.15 -19.39 0.82
C ALA A 41 -7.47 -18.11 1.33
N LEU A 42 -6.27 -17.77 0.82
CA LEU A 42 -5.57 -16.55 1.22
C LEU A 42 -6.29 -15.29 0.70
N HIS A 43 -6.30 -14.25 1.53
CA HIS A 43 -6.93 -12.98 1.17
C HIS A 43 -6.25 -12.38 -0.09
N PRO A 44 -6.99 -11.82 -1.07
CA PRO A 44 -6.41 -11.35 -2.34
C PRO A 44 -5.33 -10.27 -2.23
N GLU A 45 -5.37 -9.48 -1.15
CA GLU A 45 -4.38 -8.44 -0.86
C GLU A 45 -3.18 -8.94 -0.03
N THR A 46 -3.12 -10.22 0.30
CA THR A 46 -2.00 -10.79 1.07
C THR A 46 -0.70 -10.67 0.27
N THR A 47 0.32 -10.03 0.85
CA THR A 47 1.66 -9.99 0.29
C THR A 47 2.48 -11.16 0.81
N LEU A 48 3.56 -11.52 0.11
CA LEU A 48 4.48 -12.56 0.58
C LEU A 48 5.14 -12.18 1.91
N ALA A 49 5.50 -10.91 2.09
CA ALA A 49 6.08 -10.40 3.33
C ALA A 49 5.11 -10.58 4.50
N ASP A 50 3.85 -10.15 4.32
CA ASP A 50 2.83 -10.24 5.37
C ASP A 50 2.53 -11.69 5.73
N ALA A 51 2.42 -12.56 4.73
CA ALA A 51 2.16 -13.97 4.97
C ALA A 51 3.34 -14.67 5.67
N THR A 52 4.57 -14.31 5.32
CA THR A 52 5.77 -14.86 5.97
C THR A 52 5.85 -14.41 7.42
N ASN A 53 5.62 -13.11 7.69
CA ASN A 53 5.58 -12.58 9.05
C ASN A 53 4.46 -13.24 9.88
N ALA A 54 3.29 -13.47 9.28
CA ALA A 54 2.19 -14.15 9.95
C ALA A 54 2.54 -15.60 10.33
N VAL A 55 3.27 -16.33 9.48
CA VAL A 55 3.75 -17.69 9.81
C VAL A 55 4.71 -17.63 11.01
N ILE A 56 5.67 -16.71 10.97
CA ILE A 56 6.68 -16.54 12.03
C ILE A 56 6.00 -16.16 13.36
N GLU A 57 5.10 -15.19 13.35
CA GLU A 57 4.39 -14.73 14.54
C GLU A 57 3.49 -15.82 15.14
N HIS A 58 2.79 -16.60 14.29
CA HIS A 58 1.99 -17.73 14.76
C HIS A 58 2.85 -18.72 15.53
N TYR A 59 3.98 -19.18 14.96
CA TYR A 59 4.85 -20.14 15.64
C TYR A 59 5.72 -19.55 16.76
N ALA A 60 5.83 -18.22 16.85
CA ALA A 60 6.44 -17.55 18.00
C ALA A 60 5.50 -17.52 19.22
N THR A 61 4.19 -17.65 19.02
CA THR A 61 3.17 -17.45 20.07
C THR A 61 2.36 -18.70 20.39
N THR A 62 2.31 -19.68 19.49
CA THR A 62 1.60 -20.96 19.69
C THR A 62 2.32 -22.11 18.99
N THR A 63 2.05 -23.33 19.46
CA THR A 63 2.48 -24.59 18.83
C THR A 63 1.40 -25.22 17.94
N ASP A 64 0.24 -24.58 17.82
CA ASP A 64 -0.89 -25.10 17.04
C ASP A 64 -0.59 -25.14 15.55
N TRP A 65 -1.28 -26.02 14.83
CA TRP A 65 -1.19 -26.10 13.37
C TRP A 65 -1.63 -24.79 12.70
N LEU A 66 -0.81 -24.26 11.79
CA LEU A 66 -1.14 -23.07 11.03
C LEU A 66 -2.09 -23.38 9.86
N MET A 67 -3.21 -22.65 9.82
CA MET A 67 -4.21 -22.69 8.75
C MET A 67 -4.27 -21.35 8.00
N PRO A 68 -4.80 -21.30 6.76
CA PRO A 68 -4.93 -20.04 6.01
C PRO A 68 -5.69 -18.94 6.77
N ALA A 69 -6.67 -19.32 7.59
CA ALA A 69 -7.44 -18.37 8.40
C ALA A 69 -6.56 -17.61 9.42
N HIS A 70 -5.54 -18.26 9.99
CA HIS A 70 -4.60 -17.62 10.91
C HIS A 70 -3.76 -16.57 10.17
N VAL A 71 -3.25 -16.92 8.98
CA VAL A 71 -2.52 -15.97 8.12
C VAL A 71 -3.40 -14.79 7.74
N ASN A 72 -4.65 -15.02 7.31
CA ASN A 72 -5.57 -13.95 6.96
C ASN A 72 -5.85 -13.00 8.14
N LYS A 73 -6.00 -13.54 9.36
CA LYS A 73 -6.23 -12.75 10.57
C LYS A 73 -5.04 -11.86 10.93
N LEU A 74 -3.83 -12.42 10.90
CA LEU A 74 -2.60 -11.69 11.20
C LEU A 74 -2.31 -10.62 10.13
N THR A 75 -2.41 -10.98 8.85
CA THR A 75 -2.20 -10.00 7.76
C THR A 75 -3.27 -8.90 7.72
N ALA A 76 -4.51 -9.17 8.14
CA ALA A 76 -5.50 -8.11 8.34
C ALA A 76 -5.10 -7.16 9.49
N THR A 77 -4.49 -7.69 10.54
CA THR A 77 -3.97 -6.91 11.67
C THR A 77 -2.84 -5.98 11.21
N TYR A 78 -1.83 -6.50 10.51
CA TYR A 78 -0.73 -5.69 10.00
C TYR A 78 -1.19 -4.57 9.07
N ARG A 79 -2.13 -4.88 8.17
CA ARG A 79 -2.72 -3.88 7.25
C ARG A 79 -3.45 -2.77 7.99
N ARG A 80 -4.19 -3.13 9.05
CA ARG A 80 -4.88 -2.16 9.89
C ARG A 80 -3.90 -1.29 10.65
N GLU A 81 -2.85 -1.88 11.23
CA GLU A 81 -1.82 -1.14 11.98
C GLU A 81 -1.10 -0.12 11.08
N ARG A 82 -0.67 -0.52 9.87
CA ARG A 82 -0.09 0.41 8.90
C ARG A 82 -0.98 1.62 8.62
N LEU A 83 -2.29 1.42 8.51
CA LEU A 83 -3.23 2.51 8.25
C LEU A 83 -3.45 3.41 9.48
N LEU A 84 -3.36 2.86 10.69
CA LEU A 84 -3.48 3.64 11.93
C LEU A 84 -2.21 4.45 12.21
N ASP A 85 -1.05 3.90 11.87
CA ASP A 85 0.26 4.52 12.08
C ASP A 85 0.62 5.54 10.98
N THR A 86 -0.14 5.57 9.89
CA THR A 86 0.12 6.47 8.75
C THR A 86 -0.94 7.57 8.68
N GLU A 87 -0.51 8.83 8.79
CA GLU A 87 -1.38 9.97 8.55
C GLU A 87 -1.83 10.00 7.08
N VAL A 88 -3.14 10.19 6.86
CA VAL A 88 -3.70 10.23 5.51
C VAL A 88 -3.40 11.61 4.88
N PRO A 89 -2.59 11.68 3.82
CA PRO A 89 -2.32 12.94 3.14
C PRO A 89 -3.58 13.55 2.53
N TYR A 90 -3.63 14.88 2.54
CA TYR A 90 -4.59 15.62 1.73
C TYR A 90 -4.15 15.60 0.26
N PRO A 91 -5.02 15.23 -0.70
CA PRO A 91 -4.69 15.27 -2.12
C PRO A 91 -4.94 16.67 -2.73
N PRO A 92 -3.92 17.51 -2.92
CA PRO A 92 -4.10 18.87 -3.46
C PRO A 92 -4.64 18.85 -4.89
N GLY A 93 -5.54 19.79 -5.20
CA GLY A 93 -6.07 19.97 -6.56
C GLY A 93 -7.14 18.96 -6.99
N LEU A 94 -7.58 18.06 -6.09
CA LEU A 94 -8.69 17.12 -6.36
C LEU A 94 -10.02 17.51 -5.71
N ALA A 95 -10.07 18.59 -4.93
CA ALA A 95 -11.26 19.01 -4.18
C ALA A 95 -12.51 19.23 -5.05
N ASP A 96 -12.32 19.72 -6.28
CA ASP A 96 -13.41 19.95 -7.24
C ASP A 96 -13.83 18.68 -8.00
N SER A 97 -13.21 17.53 -7.72
CA SER A 97 -13.43 16.26 -8.43
C SER A 97 -13.54 15.08 -7.44
N PRO A 98 -14.69 14.92 -6.76
CA PRO A 98 -14.88 13.89 -5.72
C PRO A 98 -14.60 12.46 -6.18
N GLN A 99 -14.85 12.13 -7.45
CA GLN A 99 -14.60 10.80 -8.00
C GLN A 99 -13.09 10.51 -8.06
N LEU A 100 -12.30 11.46 -8.58
CA LEU A 100 -10.84 11.33 -8.65
C LEU A 100 -10.22 11.32 -7.26
N GLU A 101 -10.73 12.15 -6.34
CA GLU A 101 -10.29 12.13 -4.95
C GLU A 101 -10.49 10.75 -4.31
N ASN A 102 -11.67 10.15 -4.50
CA ASN A 102 -11.97 8.82 -3.95
C ASN A 102 -11.09 7.72 -4.57
N GLU A 103 -10.85 7.76 -5.88
CA GLU A 103 -9.96 6.80 -6.55
C GLU A 103 -8.52 6.93 -6.05
N TRP A 104 -8.04 8.17 -5.90
CA TRP A 104 -6.73 8.46 -5.35
C TRP A 104 -6.61 7.93 -3.91
N ARG A 105 -7.59 8.21 -3.04
CA ARG A 105 -7.58 7.73 -1.64
C ARG A 105 -7.59 6.21 -1.56
N ARG A 106 -8.35 5.54 -2.43
CA ARG A 106 -8.36 4.06 -2.50
C ARG A 106 -7.01 3.51 -2.91
N ALA A 107 -6.38 4.10 -3.93
CA ALA A 107 -5.06 3.71 -4.39
C ALA A 107 -3.99 3.91 -3.31
N TRP A 108 -4.03 5.06 -2.63
CA TRP A 108 -3.13 5.37 -1.53
C TRP A 108 -3.28 4.38 -0.37
N HIS A 109 -4.52 4.14 0.10
CA HIS A 109 -4.79 3.16 1.16
C HIS A 109 -4.33 1.75 0.76
N GLN A 110 -4.54 1.36 -0.49
CA GLN A 110 -4.10 0.05 -0.98
C GLN A 110 -2.58 -0.08 -0.97
N ALA A 111 -1.84 0.97 -1.37
CA ALA A 111 -0.39 0.97 -1.34
C ALA A 111 0.16 0.91 0.10
N VAL A 112 -0.40 1.69 1.03
CA VAL A 112 -0.02 1.63 2.46
C VAL A 112 -0.31 0.25 3.05
N LYS A 113 -1.49 -0.32 2.77
CA LYS A 113 -1.81 -1.69 3.16
C LYS A 113 -0.81 -2.70 2.61
N GLN A 114 -0.21 -2.47 1.45
CA GLN A 114 0.81 -3.34 0.87
C GLN A 114 2.23 -3.10 1.42
N GLY A 115 2.40 -2.15 2.35
CA GLY A 115 3.68 -1.85 3.00
C GLY A 115 4.49 -0.75 2.30
N ALA A 116 3.90 -0.01 1.36
CA ALA A 116 4.58 1.15 0.77
C ALA A 116 4.74 2.29 1.80
N SER A 117 5.85 3.04 1.70
CA SER A 117 6.02 4.27 2.47
C SER A 117 4.97 5.32 2.06
N PRO A 118 4.68 6.34 2.90
CA PRO A 118 3.72 7.39 2.56
C PRO A 118 4.02 8.08 1.23
N GLU A 119 5.29 8.36 0.95
CA GLU A 119 5.76 9.03 -0.28
C GLU A 119 5.55 8.12 -1.50
N THR A 120 5.90 6.85 -1.37
CA THR A 120 5.71 5.85 -2.43
C THR A 120 4.22 5.64 -2.71
N ALA A 121 3.41 5.56 -1.66
CA ALA A 121 1.97 5.41 -1.75
C ALA A 121 1.31 6.62 -2.43
N GLN A 122 1.78 7.84 -2.16
CA GLN A 122 1.33 9.04 -2.87
C GLN A 122 1.66 8.98 -4.36
N GLY A 123 2.91 8.63 -4.70
CA GLY A 123 3.33 8.47 -6.10
C GLY A 123 2.45 7.48 -6.87
N LEU A 124 2.23 6.30 -6.29
CA LEU A 124 1.35 5.27 -6.85
C LEU A 124 -0.10 5.73 -6.99
N ALA A 125 -0.61 6.50 -6.03
CA ALA A 125 -1.97 7.03 -6.08
C ALA A 125 -2.16 8.06 -7.19
N TRP A 126 -1.17 8.93 -7.41
CA TRP A 126 -1.16 9.89 -8.52
C TRP A 126 -1.08 9.21 -9.88
N GLU A 127 -0.16 8.25 -10.02
CA GLU A 127 -0.05 7.42 -11.22
C GLU A 127 -1.38 6.71 -11.53
N ARG A 128 -2.04 6.17 -10.50
CA ARG A 128 -3.29 5.42 -10.65
C ARG A 128 -4.43 6.23 -11.27
N ILE A 129 -4.48 7.54 -11.02
CA ILE A 129 -5.47 8.46 -11.58
C ILE A 129 -4.97 9.19 -12.84
N GLY A 130 -3.76 8.87 -13.32
CA GLY A 130 -3.18 9.48 -14.51
C GLY A 130 -2.89 10.99 -14.36
N ARG A 131 -2.61 11.44 -13.13
CA ARG A 131 -2.30 12.85 -12.82
C ARG A 131 -0.95 12.94 -12.12
N THR A 132 -0.37 14.12 -12.13
CA THR A 132 0.78 14.46 -11.30
C THR A 132 0.33 15.37 -10.16
N PRO A 133 0.96 15.27 -8.97
CA PRO A 133 0.70 16.23 -7.92
C PRO A 133 1.01 17.65 -8.43
N PRO A 134 0.16 18.64 -8.11
CA PRO A 134 0.48 20.04 -8.33
C PRO A 134 1.86 20.35 -7.78
N ARG A 135 2.68 21.07 -8.55
CA ARG A 135 3.98 21.54 -8.08
C ARG A 135 3.77 22.38 -6.83
N GLU A 136 4.41 22.01 -5.73
CA GLU A 136 4.42 22.85 -4.53
C GLU A 136 4.96 24.25 -4.90
N LEU A 137 4.13 25.26 -4.66
CA LEU A 137 4.57 26.63 -4.75
C LEU A 137 5.50 26.91 -3.57
N PRO A 138 6.66 27.56 -3.78
CA PRO A 138 7.56 27.85 -2.68
C PRO A 138 6.84 28.68 -1.62
N ALA A 139 6.96 28.27 -0.36
CA ALA A 139 6.28 28.89 0.79
C ALA A 139 6.58 30.39 0.95
N ALA A 140 7.68 30.87 0.37
CA ALA A 140 7.97 32.28 0.21
C ALA A 140 8.24 32.61 -1.27
N PRO A 141 7.73 33.75 -1.78
CA PRO A 141 8.16 34.23 -3.10
C PRO A 141 9.67 34.43 -3.07
N THR A 142 10.36 33.89 -4.08
CA THR A 142 11.80 34.08 -4.25
C THR A 142 12.13 35.57 -4.33
N ALA A 143 13.39 35.93 -4.08
CA ALA A 143 13.85 37.32 -4.21
C ALA A 143 13.49 37.90 -5.59
N ASP A 144 13.58 37.09 -6.64
CA ASP A 144 13.22 37.47 -8.01
C ASP A 144 11.73 37.75 -8.18
N VAL A 145 10.87 36.92 -7.59
CA VAL A 145 9.41 37.14 -7.60
C VAL A 145 9.04 38.39 -6.78
N LYS A 146 9.69 38.61 -5.64
CA LYS A 146 9.53 39.84 -4.84
C LYS A 146 9.96 41.09 -5.63
N ALA A 147 11.10 41.03 -6.32
CA ALA A 147 11.60 42.12 -7.14
C ALA A 147 10.69 42.42 -8.35
N ALA A 148 10.15 41.38 -9.00
CA ALA A 148 9.18 41.53 -10.08
C ALA A 148 7.85 42.15 -9.60
N LEU A 149 7.33 41.73 -8.45
CA LEU A 149 6.15 42.31 -7.81
C LEU A 149 6.35 43.78 -7.44
N ALA A 150 7.53 44.14 -6.93
CA ALA A 150 7.86 45.53 -6.62
C ALA A 150 7.87 46.39 -7.89
N ARG A 151 8.50 45.92 -8.98
CA ARG A 151 8.50 46.61 -10.28
C ARG A 151 7.09 46.80 -10.84
N PHE A 152 6.26 45.76 -10.78
CA PHE A 152 4.88 45.82 -11.25
C PHE A 152 4.05 46.87 -10.50
N LYS A 153 4.17 46.93 -9.16
CA LYS A 153 3.50 47.95 -8.34
C LYS A 153 3.98 49.36 -8.65
N THR A 154 5.26 49.56 -8.97
CA THR A 154 5.78 50.89 -9.34
C THR A 154 5.30 51.33 -10.73
N THR A 155 5.21 50.40 -11.69
CA THR A 155 4.81 50.69 -13.08
C THR A 155 3.30 50.91 -13.24
N PHE A 156 2.48 50.19 -12.47
CA PHE A 156 1.01 50.23 -12.60
C PHE A 156 0.29 50.85 -11.40
N GLY A 157 0.99 51.14 -10.30
CA GLY A 157 0.40 51.65 -9.04
C GLY A 157 0.21 53.17 -8.96
N ARG A 158 0.33 53.92 -10.06
CA ARG A 158 -0.06 55.34 -10.09
C ARG A 158 -1.13 55.59 -11.15
N LYS A 159 -2.39 55.57 -10.71
CA LYS A 159 -3.35 56.66 -10.91
C LYS A 159 -4.65 56.35 -10.16
N THR A 160 -4.84 57.01 -9.03
CA THR A 160 -6.11 57.67 -8.69
C THR A 160 -5.75 58.90 -7.86
N ARG A 161 -6.43 59.99 -8.19
CA ARG A 161 -6.13 61.40 -7.90
C ARG A 161 -6.01 61.72 -6.42
#